data_AF-A0A6N7CZ25-F1
#
_entry.id   AF-A0A6N7CZ25-F1
#
_cell.length_a   1.000
_cell.length_b   1.000
_cell.length_c   1.000
_cell.angle_alpha   90.00
_cell.angle_beta   90.00
_cell.angle_gamma   90.00
#
_symmetry.space_group_name_H-M   'P 1'
#
loop_
_entity.id
_entity.type
_entity.pdbx_description
1 polymer ?
#
loop_
_entity_poly.entity_id
_entity_poly.type
_entity_poly.pdbx_seq_one_letter_code
_entity_poly.pdbx_strand_id
1 'polypeptide(L)'
;MENTPYGAMRERFLSPLGIPCQAPPFGTLSAVDLKTRKLVWQVPVGTVRDTGPLNIPMHLGIPVGMPTLGPSLATQSGLVFFAGTQDFYLRAFDSRTGKEVWKSRLPVGSQSGPMTYVSPKTGRQYVVINAGGARQSPQRGDYVIAYALPR
;
A
#
# COMPACT_ATOMS: atom_id res chain seq x y z
N MET A 1 18.36 -21.83 3.52
CA MET A 1 18.27 -22.00 2.06
C MET A 1 19.63 -22.50 1.57
N GLU A 2 19.98 -23.76 1.88
CA GLU A 2 21.35 -24.25 1.72
C GLU A 2 21.58 -24.99 0.39
N ASN A 3 20.51 -25.36 -0.34
CA ASN A 3 20.56 -26.20 -1.54
C ASN A 3 19.80 -25.62 -2.76
N THR A 4 19.76 -24.29 -2.93
CA THR A 4 19.14 -23.66 -4.10
C THR A 4 20.18 -22.80 -4.84
N PRO A 5 20.73 -23.26 -5.99
CA PRO A 5 21.85 -22.60 -6.67
C PRO A 5 21.47 -21.33 -7.44
N TYR A 6 20.20 -20.92 -7.39
CA TYR A 6 19.68 -19.72 -8.06
C TYR A 6 18.62 -19.04 -7.20
N GLY A 7 18.50 -17.73 -7.38
CA GLY A 7 17.49 -16.89 -6.73
C GLY A 7 17.08 -15.74 -7.64
N ALA A 8 15.91 -15.16 -7.38
CA ALA A 8 15.43 -13.99 -8.10
C ALA A 8 15.67 -12.73 -7.26
N MET A 9 16.48 -11.80 -7.79
CA MET A 9 16.65 -10.47 -7.19
C MET A 9 15.70 -9.48 -7.88
N ARG A 10 14.87 -8.80 -7.10
CA ARG A 10 13.97 -7.74 -7.58
C ARG A 10 14.49 -6.40 -7.12
N GLU A 11 15.19 -5.69 -8.00
CA GLU A 11 15.63 -4.32 -7.75
C GLU A 11 14.83 -3.28 -8.53
N ARG A 12 14.90 -2.04 -8.07
CA ARG A 12 14.36 -0.89 -8.80
C ARG A 12 15.42 -0.42 -9.80
N PHE A 13 14.99 -0.05 -11.00
CA PHE A 13 15.86 0.61 -11.98
C PHE A 13 15.94 2.10 -11.61
N LEU A 14 17.00 2.47 -10.87
CA LEU A 14 17.17 3.79 -10.26
C LEU A 14 18.28 4.58 -10.96
N SER A 15 18.13 5.91 -10.98
CA SER A 15 19.16 6.88 -11.34
C SER A 15 20.22 6.98 -10.23
N PRO A 16 21.36 7.64 -10.47
CA PRO A 16 22.36 7.90 -9.43
C PRO A 16 21.82 8.64 -8.19
N LEU A 17 20.69 9.35 -8.32
CA LEU A 17 20.02 10.05 -7.22
C LEU A 17 19.04 9.16 -6.43
N GLY A 18 18.89 7.88 -6.80
CA GLY A 18 17.97 6.93 -6.16
C GLY A 18 16.51 7.07 -6.61
N ILE A 19 16.25 7.81 -7.69
CA ILE A 19 14.92 8.03 -8.27
C ILE A 19 14.68 7.00 -9.38
N PRO A 20 13.50 6.35 -9.50
CA PRO A 20 13.25 5.43 -10.59
C PRO A 20 13.40 6.10 -11.97
N CYS A 21 14.08 5.42 -12.89
CA CYS A 21 14.35 5.91 -14.25
C CYS A 21 13.14 5.84 -15.20
N GLN A 22 11.98 5.40 -14.71
CA GLN A 22 10.73 5.32 -15.47
C GLN A 22 9.90 6.57 -15.25
N ALA A 23 9.06 6.97 -16.21
CA ALA A 23 8.12 8.05 -15.97
C ALA A 23 7.11 7.65 -14.86
N PRO A 24 6.77 8.54 -13.92
CA PRO A 24 5.72 8.26 -12.94
C PRO A 24 4.34 8.08 -13.64
N PRO A 25 3.40 7.34 -13.02
CA PRO A 25 3.45 6.86 -11.65
C PRO A 25 4.28 5.58 -11.44
N PHE A 26 5.09 5.55 -10.38
CA PHE A 26 5.95 4.39 -10.09
C PHE A 26 5.22 3.21 -9.45
N GLY A 27 3.96 3.42 -9.07
CA GLY A 27 3.06 2.36 -8.64
C GLY A 27 1.62 2.85 -8.59
N THR A 28 0.71 1.92 -8.87
CA THR A 28 -0.70 2.21 -9.10
C THR A 28 -1.57 1.13 -8.50
N LEU A 29 -2.78 1.50 -8.12
CA LEU A 29 -3.87 0.56 -7.89
C LEU A 29 -4.76 0.55 -9.14
N SER A 30 -5.13 -0.64 -9.61
CA SER A 30 -5.90 -0.82 -10.84
C SER A 30 -7.08 -1.75 -10.61
N ALA A 31 -8.22 -1.43 -11.22
CA ALA A 31 -9.34 -2.36 -11.33
C ALA A 31 -9.42 -2.90 -12.76
N VAL A 32 -9.57 -4.21 -12.88
CA VAL A 32 -9.74 -4.90 -14.16
C VAL A 32 -11.05 -5.66 -14.12
N ASP A 33 -11.89 -5.47 -15.13
CA ASP A 33 -13.09 -6.28 -15.34
C ASP A 33 -12.66 -7.64 -15.89
N LEU A 34 -12.94 -8.71 -15.16
CA LEU A 34 -12.49 -10.06 -15.53
C LEU A 34 -13.27 -10.68 -16.70
N LYS A 35 -14.48 -10.19 -16.99
CA LYS A 35 -15.31 -10.68 -18.10
C LYS A 35 -14.80 -10.10 -19.42
N THR A 36 -14.59 -8.79 -19.45
CA THR A 36 -14.16 -8.05 -20.65
C THR A 36 -12.64 -7.94 -20.77
N ARG A 37 -11.90 -8.22 -19.69
CA ARG A 37 -10.44 -8.09 -19.57
C ARG A 37 -9.95 -6.66 -19.78
N LYS A 38 -10.82 -5.68 -19.52
CA LYS A 38 -10.51 -4.26 -19.68
C LYS A 38 -10.14 -3.63 -18.35
N LEU A 39 -9.20 -2.70 -18.39
CA LEU A 39 -8.92 -1.79 -17.29
C LEU A 39 -10.14 -0.88 -17.09
N VAL A 40 -10.71 -0.86 -15.89
CA VAL A 40 -11.85 0.00 -15.53
C VAL A 40 -11.32 1.36 -15.08
N TRP A 41 -10.34 1.34 -14.18
CA TRP A 41 -9.63 2.53 -13.71
C TRP A 41 -8.24 2.15 -13.22
N GLN A 42 -7.36 3.15 -13.15
CA GLN A 42 -6.02 3.06 -12.59
C GLN A 42 -5.67 4.39 -11.94
N VAL A 43 -5.18 4.33 -10.70
CA VAL A 43 -4.83 5.51 -9.91
C VAL A 43 -3.43 5.36 -9.33
N PRO A 44 -2.62 6.44 -9.27
CA PRO A 44 -1.36 6.41 -8.53
C PRO A 44 -1.62 6.23 -7.04
N VAL A 45 -0.79 5.44 -6.36
CA VAL A 45 -0.92 5.25 -4.91
C VAL A 45 0.40 5.49 -4.19
N GLY A 46 0.34 6.25 -3.11
CA GLY A 46 1.51 6.66 -2.36
C GLY A 46 2.07 8.02 -2.78
N THR A 47 2.72 8.67 -1.82
CA THR A 47 3.29 10.01 -1.91
C THR A 47 4.78 9.99 -1.57
N VAL A 48 5.44 11.13 -1.77
CA VAL A 48 6.84 11.38 -1.36
C VAL A 48 6.98 11.85 0.11
N ARG A 49 5.95 11.65 0.94
CA ARG A 49 5.98 12.17 2.32
C ARG A 49 7.13 11.61 3.14
N ASP A 50 7.40 10.32 3.00
CA ASP A 50 8.41 9.57 3.77
C ASP A 50 9.55 9.04 2.90
N THR A 51 9.59 9.46 1.63
CA THR A 51 10.59 9.01 0.65
C THR A 51 11.10 10.19 -0.16
N GLY A 52 12.30 10.03 -0.72
CA GLY A 52 12.91 11.02 -1.59
C GLY A 52 14.34 10.65 -1.99
N PRO A 53 15.01 11.51 -2.77
CA PRO A 53 16.39 11.31 -3.19
C PRO A 53 17.31 11.08 -1.98
N LEU A 54 18.29 10.19 -2.12
CA LEU A 54 19.24 9.87 -1.04
C LEU A 54 18.58 9.42 0.28
N ASN A 55 17.36 8.86 0.20
CA ASN A 55 16.57 8.43 1.35
C ASN A 55 16.14 9.56 2.31
N ILE A 56 16.10 10.80 1.80
CA ILE A 56 15.64 11.97 2.54
C ILE A 56 14.13 12.15 2.29
N PRO A 57 13.27 12.12 3.33
CA PRO A 57 11.84 12.36 3.17
C PRO A 57 11.54 13.75 2.59
N MET A 58 10.70 13.83 1.55
CA MET A 58 10.32 15.14 0.99
C MET A 58 9.22 15.83 1.78
N HIS A 59 8.51 15.13 2.68
CA HIS A 59 7.40 15.65 3.48
C HIS A 59 6.23 16.25 2.67
N LEU A 60 6.14 15.91 1.38
CA LEU A 60 5.09 16.39 0.48
C LEU A 60 4.05 15.29 0.21
N GLY A 61 2.76 15.68 0.19
CA GLY A 61 1.63 14.79 -0.09
C GLY A 61 1.36 14.55 -1.57
N ILE A 62 2.35 14.74 -2.45
CA ILE A 62 2.16 14.66 -3.91
C ILE A 62 2.00 13.19 -4.31
N PRO A 63 0.89 12.80 -4.98
CA PRO A 63 0.58 11.41 -5.32
C PRO A 63 1.33 10.96 -6.59
N VAL A 64 2.66 10.92 -6.54
CA VAL A 64 3.48 10.51 -7.68
C VAL A 64 3.41 9.00 -7.97
N GLY A 65 2.69 8.23 -7.14
CA GLY A 65 2.61 6.78 -7.23
C GLY A 65 3.93 6.15 -6.82
N MET A 66 3.99 5.53 -5.65
CA MET A 66 5.19 4.85 -5.15
C MET A 66 5.20 3.40 -5.58
N PRO A 67 6.37 2.77 -5.79
CA PRO A 67 6.44 1.33 -6.02
C PRO A 67 5.65 0.58 -4.95
N THR A 68 4.59 -0.10 -5.39
CA THR A 68 3.62 -0.78 -4.55
C THR A 68 4.00 -2.22 -4.35
N LEU A 69 3.89 -2.72 -3.12
CA LEU A 69 4.02 -4.14 -2.85
C LEU A 69 3.17 -4.53 -1.63
N GLY A 70 2.50 -5.66 -1.74
CA GLY A 70 1.52 -6.13 -0.77
C GLY A 70 0.13 -6.31 -1.41
N PRO A 71 -0.74 -7.15 -0.81
CA PRO A 71 -2.08 -7.37 -1.33
C PRO A 71 -3.08 -6.32 -0.84
N SER A 72 -4.21 -6.22 -1.52
CA SER A 72 -5.35 -5.39 -1.15
C SER A 72 -6.48 -6.25 -0.56
N LEU A 73 -7.35 -5.61 0.24
CA LEU A 73 -8.57 -6.22 0.78
C LEU A 73 -9.80 -5.53 0.17
N ALA A 74 -10.66 -6.27 -0.52
CA ALA A 74 -11.97 -5.77 -0.95
C ALA A 74 -13.07 -6.16 0.04
N THR A 75 -14.05 -5.27 0.24
CA THR A 75 -15.23 -5.52 1.07
C THR A 75 -16.52 -5.45 0.24
N GLN A 76 -17.59 -6.07 0.76
CA GLN A 76 -18.91 -6.02 0.11
C GLN A 76 -19.46 -4.59 -0.02
N SER A 77 -19.06 -3.68 0.87
CA SER A 77 -19.47 -2.27 0.81
C SER A 77 -18.87 -1.48 -0.37
N GLY A 78 -18.01 -2.10 -1.19
CA GLY A 78 -17.34 -1.43 -2.28
C GLY A 78 -16.08 -0.66 -1.85
N LEU A 79 -15.51 -0.99 -0.69
CA LEU A 79 -14.22 -0.42 -0.26
C LEU A 79 -13.08 -1.39 -0.56
N VAL A 80 -11.96 -0.83 -1.03
CA VAL A 80 -10.69 -1.54 -1.22
C VAL A 80 -9.65 -0.94 -0.29
N PHE A 81 -9.13 -1.74 0.64
CA PHE A 81 -8.09 -1.35 1.57
C PHE A 81 -6.71 -1.75 1.05
N PHE A 82 -5.74 -0.85 1.18
CA PHE A 82 -4.38 -1.07 0.73
C PHE A 82 -3.38 -0.30 1.59
N ALA A 83 -2.31 -0.98 2.01
CA ALA A 83 -1.24 -0.39 2.83
C ALA A 83 0.15 -0.51 2.19
N GLY A 84 0.25 -1.04 0.96
CA GLY A 84 1.50 -1.42 0.30
C GLY A 84 2.32 -0.26 -0.26
N THR A 85 2.23 0.94 0.30
CA THR A 85 2.97 2.13 -0.12
C THR A 85 4.07 2.50 0.88
N GLN A 86 5.03 3.31 0.44
CA GLN A 86 6.19 3.69 1.25
C GLN A 86 5.96 4.92 2.13
N ASP A 87 4.79 5.55 2.05
CA ASP A 87 4.40 6.71 2.86
C ASP A 87 3.45 6.32 4.00
N PHE A 88 3.63 5.12 4.54
CA PHE A 88 3.03 4.55 5.75
C PHE A 88 1.57 4.94 6.00
N TYR A 89 0.69 4.69 5.03
CA TYR A 89 -0.75 4.83 5.21
C TYR A 89 -1.44 3.50 4.93
N LEU A 90 -2.43 3.17 5.77
CA LEU A 90 -3.53 2.31 5.36
C LEU A 90 -4.57 3.22 4.67
N ARG A 91 -4.94 2.89 3.43
CA ARG A 91 -5.95 3.63 2.66
C ARG A 91 -7.17 2.79 2.39
N ALA A 92 -8.31 3.44 2.21
CA ALA A 92 -9.50 2.88 1.61
C ALA A 92 -9.85 3.62 0.32
N PHE A 93 -10.16 2.87 -0.73
CA PHE A 93 -10.55 3.36 -2.04
C PHE A 93 -11.97 2.90 -2.37
N ASP A 94 -12.73 3.74 -3.07
CA ASP A 94 -13.98 3.35 -3.70
C ASP A 94 -13.68 2.39 -4.87
N SER A 95 -14.27 1.20 -4.85
CA SER A 95 -13.96 0.14 -5.82
C SER A 95 -14.43 0.44 -7.24
N ARG A 96 -15.41 1.33 -7.42
CA ARG A 96 -15.98 1.69 -8.72
C ARG A 96 -15.17 2.76 -9.43
N THR A 97 -14.55 3.65 -8.66
CA THR A 97 -13.91 4.87 -9.17
C THR A 97 -12.41 4.94 -8.92
N GLY A 98 -11.87 4.16 -7.98
CA GLY A 98 -10.49 4.25 -7.53
C GLY A 98 -10.20 5.48 -6.64
N LYS A 99 -11.22 6.24 -6.25
CA LYS A 99 -11.06 7.43 -5.40
C LYS A 99 -10.65 7.04 -3.99
N GLU A 100 -9.56 7.63 -3.45
CA GLU A 100 -9.23 7.54 -2.03
C GLU A 100 -10.34 8.22 -1.22
N VAL A 101 -11.02 7.46 -0.35
CA VAL A 101 -12.12 7.97 0.50
C VAL A 101 -11.71 8.08 1.96
N TRP A 102 -10.65 7.38 2.38
CA TRP A 102 -10.12 7.44 3.73
C TRP A 102 -8.66 6.99 3.77
N LYS A 103 -7.92 7.51 4.75
CA LYS A 103 -6.61 6.96 5.13
C LYS A 103 -6.30 7.20 6.60
N SER A 104 -5.51 6.30 7.17
CA SER A 104 -4.87 6.50 8.48
C SER A 104 -3.38 6.31 8.37
N ARG A 105 -2.65 7.18 9.07
CA ARG A 105 -1.21 7.07 9.22
C ARG A 105 -0.86 5.82 10.03
N LEU A 106 0.19 5.12 9.63
CA LEU A 106 0.82 4.01 10.34
C LEU A 106 2.14 4.49 10.96
N PRO A 107 2.60 3.91 12.10
CA PRO A 107 3.89 4.24 12.69
C PRO A 107 5.07 3.98 11.76
N VAL A 108 5.00 2.89 10.99
CA VAL A 108 5.97 2.48 9.97
C VAL A 108 5.25 1.93 8.74
N GLY A 109 5.98 1.75 7.64
CA GLY A 109 5.43 1.20 6.41
C GLY A 109 4.83 -0.20 6.60
N SER A 110 3.99 -0.61 5.66
CA SER A 110 3.48 -1.97 5.63
C SER A 110 3.49 -2.51 4.21
N GLN A 111 3.65 -3.82 4.08
CA GLN A 111 3.49 -4.57 2.83
C GLN A 111 2.59 -5.80 3.07
N SER A 112 1.95 -5.85 4.24
CA SER A 112 1.03 -6.91 4.61
C SER A 112 -0.36 -6.63 4.02
N GLY A 113 -1.12 -7.70 3.84
CA GLY A 113 -2.52 -7.59 3.47
C GLY A 113 -3.36 -7.13 4.64
N PRO A 114 -4.19 -6.09 4.50
CA PRO A 114 -5.24 -5.85 5.46
C PRO A 114 -6.18 -7.05 5.50
N MET A 115 -6.77 -7.32 6.66
CA MET A 115 -7.84 -8.30 6.82
C MET A 115 -9.04 -7.68 7.53
N THR A 116 -10.21 -8.32 7.43
CA THR A 116 -11.41 -7.88 8.15
C THR A 116 -12.17 -9.05 8.77
N TYR A 117 -12.81 -8.80 9.90
CA TYR A 117 -13.70 -9.76 10.58
C TYR A 117 -14.75 -9.03 11.41
N VAL A 118 -15.84 -9.71 11.75
CA VAL A 118 -16.82 -9.25 12.74
C VAL A 118 -16.50 -9.88 14.09
N SER A 119 -16.32 -9.05 15.11
CA SER A 119 -16.03 -9.54 16.46
C SER A 119 -17.28 -10.16 17.09
N PRO A 120 -17.24 -11.43 17.54
CA PRO A 120 -18.38 -12.05 18.21
C PRO A 120 -18.68 -11.41 19.57
N LYS A 121 -17.70 -10.73 20.18
CA LYS A 121 -17.86 -10.04 21.48
C LYS A 121 -18.52 -8.68 21.37
N THR A 122 -18.26 -7.94 20.28
CA THR A 122 -18.72 -6.54 20.15
C THR A 122 -19.75 -6.34 19.04
N GLY A 123 -19.93 -7.32 18.16
CA GLY A 123 -20.77 -7.24 16.96
C GLY A 123 -20.25 -6.28 15.88
N ARG A 124 -19.06 -5.69 16.06
CA ARG A 124 -18.49 -4.69 15.13
C ARG A 124 -17.57 -5.34 14.11
N GLN A 125 -17.58 -4.81 12.89
CA GLN A 125 -16.57 -5.15 11.88
C GLN A 125 -15.28 -4.37 12.14
N TYR A 126 -14.16 -5.09 12.11
CA TYR A 126 -12.82 -4.53 12.25
C TYR A 126 -12.03 -4.71 10.95
N VAL A 127 -11.21 -3.72 10.61
CA VAL A 127 -10.12 -3.86 9.64
C VAL A 127 -8.80 -3.89 10.41
N VAL A 128 -7.97 -4.90 10.17
CA VAL A 128 -6.71 -5.10 10.88
C VAL A 128 -5.55 -5.12 9.90
N ILE A 129 -4.45 -4.52 10.30
CA ILE A 129 -3.20 -4.48 9.54
C ILE A 129 -2.01 -4.70 10.47
N ASN A 130 -1.01 -5.44 9.97
CA ASN A 130 0.31 -5.46 10.58
C ASN A 130 1.18 -4.38 9.92
N ALA A 131 1.85 -3.56 10.72
CA ALA A 131 2.87 -2.61 10.25
C ALA A 131 4.26 -3.02 10.76
N GLY A 132 4.93 -3.85 9.96
CA GLY A 132 6.27 -4.39 10.19
C GLY A 132 7.42 -3.53 9.62
N GLY A 133 7.08 -2.62 8.70
CA GLY A 133 8.00 -1.96 7.80
C GLY A 133 7.67 -2.24 6.33
N ALA A 134 8.22 -1.40 5.45
CA ALA A 134 8.18 -1.60 4.01
C ALA A 134 9.57 -1.94 3.48
N ARG A 135 9.65 -2.80 2.47
CA ARG A 135 10.91 -3.32 1.91
C ARG A 135 11.96 -2.23 1.66
N GLN A 136 11.50 -1.07 1.23
CA GLN A 136 12.33 0.03 0.74
C GLN A 136 12.43 1.22 1.71
N SER A 137 11.79 1.12 2.87
CA SER A 137 11.95 2.08 3.96
C SER A 137 13.03 1.56 4.91
N PRO A 138 13.85 2.41 5.56
CA PRO A 138 14.70 1.98 6.67
C PRO A 138 13.90 1.77 7.97
N GLN A 139 12.69 2.33 8.06
CA GLN A 139 11.90 2.29 9.29
C GLN A 139 11.23 0.93 9.49
N ARG A 140 11.37 0.38 10.70
CA ARG A 140 10.87 -0.93 11.13
C ARG A 140 10.15 -0.80 12.46
N GLY A 141 9.25 -1.73 12.74
CA GLY A 141 8.52 -1.81 13.99
C GLY A 141 7.60 -3.02 13.97
N ASP A 142 6.95 -3.33 15.09
CA ASP A 142 6.09 -4.51 15.22
C ASP A 142 4.72 -4.08 15.77
N TYR A 143 3.83 -3.64 14.87
CA TYR A 143 2.51 -3.16 15.25
C TYR A 143 1.40 -4.00 14.64
N VAL A 144 0.37 -4.29 15.43
CA VAL A 144 -0.94 -4.76 14.96
C VAL A 144 -1.95 -3.67 15.29
N ILE A 145 -2.60 -3.12 14.27
CA ILE A 145 -3.52 -1.99 14.42
C ILE A 145 -4.89 -2.41 13.89
N ALA A 146 -5.94 -2.15 14.67
CA ALA A 146 -7.32 -2.44 14.33
C ALA A 146 -8.16 -1.15 14.25
N TYR A 147 -8.95 -1.04 13.18
CA TYR A 147 -9.86 0.08 12.92
C TYR A 147 -11.30 -0.42 12.93
N ALA A 148 -12.20 0.39 13.47
CA ALA A 148 -13.64 0.18 13.39
C ALA A 148 -14.34 1.54 13.43
N LEU A 149 -15.53 1.65 12.83
CA LEU A 149 -16.31 2.88 12.86
C LEU A 149 -16.72 3.24 14.30
N PRO A 150 -16.82 4.54 14.65
CA PRO A 150 -17.42 4.99 15.91
C PRO A 150 -18.84 4.44 16.09
N ARG A 151 -19.31 4.45 17.33
CA ARG A 151 -20.71 4.21 17.67
C ARG A 151 -21.42 5.54 17.84
#